data_AF-A0A5J4QG18-F1
#
_entry.id   AF-A0A5J4QG18-F1
#
_cell.length_a   1.000
_cell.length_b   1.000
_cell.length_c   1.000
_cell.angle_alpha   90.00
_cell.angle_beta   90.00
_cell.angle_gamma   90.00
#
_symmetry.space_group_name_H-M   'P 1'
#
loop_
_entity.id
_entity.type
_entity.pdbx_description
1 polymer ?
#
loop_
_entity_poly.entity_id
_entity_poly.type
_entity_poly.pdbx_seq_one_letter_code
_entity_poly.pdbx_strand_id
1 'polypeptide(L)'
;MKKEKQAPQIGNGAAIQEVLINLLITLRECKKEFQEQANMICERNPSVSYEAESKFYCGIGDCMAAVGYFIGENAIRDAYDKIPEPNPNVITFETK
;
A
#
# COMPACT_ATOMS: atom_id res chain seq x y z
N MET A 1 14.03 39.09 18.86
CA MET A 1 14.11 37.74 18.27
C MET A 1 12.73 37.09 18.33
N LYS A 2 12.04 36.98 17.19
CA LYS A 2 10.80 36.19 17.11
C LYS A 2 11.22 34.74 16.94
N LYS A 3 10.89 33.89 17.90
CA LYS A 3 10.99 32.43 17.74
C LYS A 3 9.90 32.02 16.77
N GLU A 4 10.28 31.62 15.56
CA GLU A 4 9.37 30.90 14.66
C GLU A 4 8.89 29.64 15.38
N LYS A 5 7.58 29.47 15.44
CA LYS A 5 6.95 28.25 15.92
C LYS A 5 7.26 27.16 14.89
N GLN A 6 8.17 26.28 15.26
CA GLN A 6 8.38 25.01 14.58
C GLN A 6 7.04 24.27 14.56
N ALA A 7 6.52 24.00 13.35
CA ALA A 7 5.32 23.21 13.17
C ALA A 7 5.53 21.80 13.76
N PRO A 8 4.47 21.15 14.30
CA PRO A 8 4.61 19.84 14.89
C PRO A 8 5.06 18.85 13.81
N GLN A 9 6.22 18.22 13.99
CA GLN A 9 6.62 17.08 13.18
C GLN A 9 5.57 15.98 13.36
N ILE A 10 4.87 15.68 12.28
CA ILE A 10 3.71 14.81 12.30
C ILE A 10 4.20 13.36 12.31
N GLY A 11 3.95 12.64 13.40
CA GLY A 11 4.08 11.18 13.48
C GLY A 11 3.04 10.41 12.65
N ASN A 12 2.70 10.90 11.45
CA ASN A 12 1.61 10.36 10.61
C ASN A 12 2.00 9.16 9.75
N GLY A 13 3.30 8.94 9.48
CA GLY A 13 3.76 7.87 8.57
C GLY A 13 3.34 6.48 9.05
N ALA A 14 3.57 6.18 10.33
CA ALA A 14 3.23 4.89 10.93
C ALA A 14 1.71 4.61 10.92
N ALA A 15 0.89 5.61 11.24
CA ALA A 15 -0.57 5.47 11.24
C ALA A 15 -1.12 5.27 9.82
N ILE A 16 -0.58 5.97 8.82
CA ILE A 16 -0.98 5.80 7.41
C ILE A 16 -0.58 4.41 6.91
N GLN A 17 0.62 3.93 7.26
CA GLN A 17 1.08 2.61 6.84
C GLN A 17 0.22 1.48 7.42
N GLU A 18 -0.16 1.57 8.70
CA GLU A 18 -1.07 0.62 9.33
C GLU A 18 -2.44 0.57 8.63
N VAL A 19 -3.02 1.75 8.32
CA VAL A 19 -4.29 1.85 7.59
C VAL A 19 -4.20 1.20 6.21
N LEU A 20 -3.11 1.43 5.46
CA LEU A 20 -2.93 0.85 4.13
C LEU A 20 -2.74 -0.67 4.18
N ILE A 21 -2.01 -1.18 5.18
CA ILE A 21 -1.85 -2.63 5.38
C ILE A 21 -3.20 -3.27 5.71
N ASN A 22 -3.96 -2.68 6.63
CA ASN A 22 -5.29 -3.18 6.99
C ASN A 22 -6.24 -3.15 5.78
N LEU A 23 -6.21 -2.09 4.98
CA LEU A 23 -6.98 -2.01 3.74
C LEU A 23 -6.61 -3.13 2.75
N LEU A 24 -5.31 -3.41 2.58
CA LEU A 24 -4.85 -4.50 1.70
C LEU A 24 -5.32 -5.88 2.19
N ILE A 25 -5.31 -6.10 3.51
CA ILE A 25 -5.83 -7.32 4.14
C ILE A 25 -7.32 -7.47 3.82
N THR A 26 -8.12 -6.43 4.07
CA THR A 26 -9.57 -6.45 3.79
C THR A 26 -9.88 -6.69 2.31
N LEU A 27 -9.13 -6.07 1.39
CA LEU A 27 -9.29 -6.33 -0.06
C LEU A 27 -9.01 -7.80 -0.40
N ARG A 28 -8.01 -8.41 0.23
CA ARG A 28 -7.66 -9.81 0.02
C ARG A 28 -8.74 -10.75 0.55
N GLU A 29 -9.30 -10.46 1.72
CA GLU A 29 -10.41 -11.22 2.32
C GLU A 29 -11.65 -11.12 1.45
N CYS A 30 -12.01 -9.91 1.00
CA CYS A 30 -13.14 -9.68 0.09
C CYS A 30 -12.99 -10.48 -1.21
N LYS A 31 -11.78 -10.49 -1.81
CA LYS A 31 -11.49 -11.31 -3.01
C LYS A 31 -11.76 -12.79 -2.76
N LYS A 32 -11.33 -13.31 -1.59
CA LYS A 32 -11.48 -14.72 -1.24
C LYS A 32 -12.96 -15.09 -1.02
N GLU A 33 -13.70 -14.28 -0.27
CA GLU A 33 -15.13 -14.52 -0.02
C GLU A 33 -15.95 -14.48 -1.31
N PHE A 34 -15.66 -13.52 -2.19
CA PHE A 34 -16.33 -13.46 -3.49
C PHE A 34 -16.02 -14.68 -4.36
N GLN A 35 -14.78 -15.17 -4.32
CA GLN A 35 -14.40 -16.39 -5.04
C GLN A 35 -15.14 -17.62 -4.52
N GLU A 36 -15.27 -17.76 -3.20
CA GLU A 36 -16.04 -18.85 -2.60
C GLU A 36 -17.52 -18.77 -3.01
N GLN A 37 -18.11 -17.57 -3.02
CA GLN A 37 -19.49 -17.36 -3.48
C GLN A 37 -19.66 -17.66 -4.98
N ALA A 38 -18.74 -17.21 -5.82
CA ALA A 38 -18.76 -17.48 -7.26
C ALA A 38 -18.70 -18.99 -7.54
N ASN A 39 -17.82 -19.72 -6.85
CA ASN A 39 -17.72 -21.18 -6.98
C ASN A 39 -19.05 -21.86 -6.63
N MET A 40 -19.68 -21.52 -5.50
CA MET A 40 -20.97 -22.08 -5.10
C MET A 40 -22.09 -21.76 -6.10
N ILE A 41 -22.07 -20.56 -6.68
CA ILE A 41 -23.04 -20.15 -7.69
C ILE A 41 -22.83 -20.94 -8.99
N CYS A 42 -21.60 -21.11 -9.45
CA CYS A 42 -21.26 -21.88 -10.64
C CYS A 42 -21.60 -23.36 -10.50
N GLU A 43 -21.42 -23.96 -9.32
CA GLU A 43 -21.86 -25.32 -9.02
C GLU A 43 -23.38 -25.49 -9.15
N ARG A 44 -24.16 -24.47 -8.76
CA ARG A 44 -25.63 -24.51 -8.81
C ARG A 44 -26.20 -24.06 -10.16
N ASN A 45 -25.52 -23.18 -10.87
CA ASN A 45 -25.94 -22.60 -12.14
C ASN A 45 -24.73 -22.45 -13.07
N PRO A 46 -24.37 -23.49 -13.83
CA PRO A 46 -23.19 -23.47 -14.71
C PRO A 46 -23.29 -22.48 -15.87
N SER A 47 -24.45 -21.86 -16.10
CA SER A 47 -24.66 -20.83 -17.12
C SER A 47 -24.41 -19.39 -16.63
N VAL A 48 -23.93 -19.21 -15.40
CA VAL A 48 -23.65 -17.88 -14.85
C VAL A 48 -22.53 -17.20 -15.63
N SER A 49 -22.73 -15.91 -15.92
CA SER A 49 -21.84 -15.12 -16.78
C SER A 49 -20.48 -14.85 -16.13
N TYR A 50 -19.44 -15.42 -16.75
CA TYR A 50 -18.02 -15.15 -16.47
C TYR A 50 -17.65 -13.66 -16.57
N GLU A 51 -18.43 -12.85 -17.29
CA GLU A 51 -18.10 -11.45 -17.54
C GLU A 51 -18.20 -10.58 -16.27
N ALA A 52 -19.22 -10.80 -15.42
CA ALA A 52 -19.37 -10.05 -14.18
C ALA A 52 -18.31 -10.45 -13.14
N GLU A 53 -18.01 -11.74 -13.07
CA GLU A 53 -16.94 -12.30 -12.24
C GLU A 53 -15.56 -11.76 -12.66
N SER A 54 -15.28 -11.75 -13.96
CA SER A 54 -14.04 -11.21 -14.53
C SER A 54 -13.86 -9.72 -14.19
N LYS A 55 -14.91 -8.91 -14.33
CA LYS A 55 -14.86 -7.47 -13.98
C LYS A 55 -14.58 -7.24 -12.50
N PHE A 56 -15.18 -8.04 -11.62
CA PHE A 56 -14.90 -7.96 -10.18
C PHE A 56 -13.42 -8.28 -9.89
N TYR A 57 -12.89 -9.38 -10.44
CA TYR A 57 -11.50 -9.77 -10.18
C TYR A 57 -10.47 -8.80 -10.75
N CYS A 58 -10.75 -8.21 -11.91
CA CYS A 58 -9.92 -7.12 -12.45
C CYS A 58 -9.95 -5.92 -11.50
N GLY A 59 -11.14 -5.42 -11.14
CA GLY A 59 -11.28 -4.24 -10.29
C GLY A 59 -10.65 -4.41 -8.91
N ILE A 60 -10.85 -5.56 -8.25
CA ILE A 60 -10.24 -5.82 -6.95
C ILE A 60 -8.71 -5.98 -7.06
N GLY A 61 -8.22 -6.53 -8.18
CA GLY A 61 -6.80 -6.60 -8.49
C GLY A 61 -6.17 -5.21 -8.62
N ASP A 62 -6.83 -4.31 -9.36
CA ASP A 62 -6.37 -2.94 -9.54
C ASP A 62 -6.35 -2.18 -8.21
N CYS A 63 -7.37 -2.35 -7.37
CA CYS A 63 -7.40 -1.78 -6.02
C CYS A 63 -6.23 -2.29 -5.15
N MET A 64 -5.97 -3.61 -5.15
CA MET A 64 -4.85 -4.19 -4.40
C MET A 64 -3.50 -3.68 -4.90
N ALA A 65 -3.33 -3.53 -6.21
CA ALA A 65 -2.10 -3.00 -6.81
C ALA A 65 -1.88 -1.53 -6.40
N ALA A 66 -2.91 -0.70 -6.44
CA ALA A 66 -2.83 0.70 -6.03
C ALA A 66 -2.47 0.84 -4.54
N VAL A 67 -3.11 0.06 -3.66
CA VAL A 67 -2.80 0.06 -2.22
C VAL A 67 -1.37 -0.43 -1.97
N GLY A 68 -0.94 -1.48 -2.66
CA GLY A 68 0.44 -1.99 -2.60
C GLY A 68 1.48 -0.95 -3.02
N TYR A 69 1.19 -0.19 -4.08
CA TYR A 69 2.03 0.92 -4.52
C TYR A 69 2.20 1.97 -3.41
N PHE A 70 1.11 2.42 -2.77
CA PHE A 70 1.20 3.41 -1.68
C PHE A 70 1.96 2.90 -0.45
N ILE A 71 1.84 1.60 -0.13
CA ILE A 71 2.63 0.98 0.94
C ILE A 71 4.13 1.05 0.59
N GLY A 72 4.49 0.70 -0.64
CA GLY A 72 5.86 0.75 -1.13
C GLY A 72 6.44 2.18 -1.11
N GLU A 73 5.70 3.15 -1.64
CA GLU A 73 6.10 4.55 -1.65
C GLU A 73 6.31 5.11 -0.24
N ASN A 74 5.44 4.77 0.72
CA ASN A 74 5.62 5.19 2.11
C ASN A 74 6.86 4.52 2.74
N ALA A 75 7.09 3.23 2.48
CA ALA A 75 8.28 2.55 2.99
C ALA A 75 9.59 3.13 2.41
N ILE A 76 9.61 3.49 1.12
CA ILE A 76 10.76 4.13 0.47
C ILE A 76 11.02 5.50 1.08
N ARG A 77 9.97 6.32 1.27
CA ARG A 77 10.08 7.64 1.89
C ARG A 77 10.62 7.56 3.31
N ASP A 78 10.05 6.67 4.12
CA ASP A 78 10.51 6.43 5.49
C ASP A 78 11.96 5.94 5.55
N ALA A 79 12.43 5.21 4.54
CA ALA A 79 13.83 4.80 4.44
C ALA A 79 14.73 5.97 4.02
N TYR A 80 14.27 6.80 3.07
CA TYR A 80 15.01 7.95 2.57
C TYR A 80 15.19 9.04 3.65
N ASP A 81 14.15 9.30 4.44
CA ASP A 81 14.18 10.27 5.55
C ASP A 81 15.19 9.89 6.66
N LYS A 82 15.60 8.61 6.69
CA LYS A 82 16.61 8.09 7.64
C LYS A 82 18.03 8.15 7.08
N ILE A 83 18.21 8.48 5.80
CA ILE A 83 19.54 8.67 5.21
C ILE A 83 20.09 9.99 5.74
N PRO A 84 21.21 9.99 6.48
CA PRO A 84 21.82 11.23 6.95
C PRO A 84 22.21 12.08 5.74
N GLU A 85 21.88 13.37 5.76
CA GLU A 85 22.42 14.29 4.76
C GLU A 85 23.96 14.25 4.82
N PRO A 86 24.63 14.17 3.66
CA PRO A 86 26.08 14.21 3.63
C PRO A 86 26.53 15.51 4.27
N ASN A 87 27.36 15.42 5.31
CA ASN A 87 27.94 16.62 5.91
C ASN A 87 28.77 17.32 4.82
N PRO A 88 28.42 18.56 4.42
CA PRO A 88 29.07 19.24 3.30
C PRO A 88 30.57 19.47 3.51
N ASN A 89 31.05 19.31 4.75
CA ASN A 89 32.46 19.48 5.12
C ASN A 89 33.25 18.16 5.24
N VAL A 90 32.67 16.99 4.92
CA VAL A 90 33.36 15.70 5.02
C VAL A 90 33.34 14.99 3.68
N ILE A 91 34.49 14.97 2.99
CA ILE A 91 34.70 14.15 1.78
C ILE A 91 35.16 12.77 2.24
N THR A 92 34.28 11.76 2.12
CA THR A 92 34.62 10.35 2.30
C THR A 92 35.07 9.76 0.97
N PHE A 93 36.32 9.28 0.93
CA PHE A 93 36.82 8.47 -0.19
C PHE A 93 36.57 6.99 0.14
N GLU A 94 35.84 6.29 -0.72
CA GLU A 94 35.74 4.84 -0.63
C GLU A 94 37.08 4.22 -1.06
N THR A 95 37.78 3.61 -0.11
CA THR A 95 38.95 2.78 -0.39
C THR A 95 38.50 1.43 -0.90
N LYS A 96 38.87 1.14 -2.16
CA LYS A 96 38.63 -0.11 -2.87
C LYS A 96 39.51 -1.24 -2.37
#